data_AF-A0A838S9F6-F1
#
_entry.id   AF-A0A838S9F6-F1
#
_cell.length_a   1.000
_cell.length_b   1.000
_cell.length_c   1.000
_cell.angle_alpha   90.00
_cell.angle_beta   90.00
_cell.angle_gamma   90.00
#
_symmetry.space_group_name_H-M   'P 1'
#
loop_
_entity.id
_entity.type
_entity.pdbx_description
1 polymer ?
#
loop_
_entity_poly.entity_id
_entity_poly.type
_entity_poly.pdbx_seq_one_letter_code
_entity_poly.pdbx_strand_id
1 'polypeptide(L)'
;MDTAAVHALLAEHAELEARLGDPQLHSDSGAARKVGRRYGELGRVVRVVRELEAVHADLEVARELAADDPGLAAEAETMTARIGELEGELAELLLPRDPADDADVVLEVKSGEGGAESALFAGDLLRMYLRYAERHGWRAEVLDATEADLGGYK
;
A
#
# COMPACT_ATOMS: atom_id res chain seq x y z
N MET A 1 -2.65 20.29 -0.99
CA MET A 1 -3.33 19.00 -0.76
C MET A 1 -4.83 19.26 -0.78
N ASP A 2 -5.63 18.47 -1.52
CA ASP A 2 -7.09 18.67 -1.55
C ASP A 2 -7.69 18.20 -0.22
N THR A 3 -7.94 19.17 0.67
CA THR A 3 -8.48 18.93 2.01
C THR A 3 -9.87 18.29 1.96
N ALA A 4 -10.65 18.52 0.90
CA ALA A 4 -11.97 17.93 0.75
C ALA A 4 -11.89 16.43 0.49
N ALA A 5 -10.93 15.99 -0.35
CA ALA A 5 -10.70 14.57 -0.64
C ALA A 5 -10.27 13.80 0.62
N VAL A 6 -9.35 14.37 1.42
CA VAL A 6 -8.90 13.75 2.68
C VAL A 6 -10.07 13.59 3.67
N HIS A 7 -10.87 14.64 3.87
CA HIS A 7 -12.04 14.56 4.75
C HIS A 7 -13.06 13.53 4.29
N ALA A 8 -13.27 13.38 2.97
CA ALA A 8 -14.17 12.35 2.44
C ALA A 8 -13.66 10.93 2.78
N LEU A 9 -12.36 10.67 2.66
CA LEU A 9 -11.76 9.37 2.99
C LEU A 9 -11.83 9.07 4.50
N LEU A 10 -11.62 10.06 5.36
CA LEU A 10 -11.79 9.92 6.81
C LEU A 10 -13.24 9.60 7.18
N ALA A 11 -14.20 10.29 6.57
CA ALA A 11 -15.63 10.05 6.78
C ALA A 11 -16.03 8.65 6.30
N GLU A 12 -15.55 8.23 5.13
CA GLU A 12 -15.77 6.88 4.60
C GLU A 12 -15.21 5.81 5.55
N HIS A 13 -13.97 5.97 6.04
CA HIS A 13 -13.38 5.04 7.00
C HIS A 13 -14.22 4.91 8.28
N ALA A 14 -14.69 6.03 8.84
CA ALA A 14 -15.53 6.04 10.04
C ALA A 14 -16.90 5.36 9.79
N GLU A 15 -17.50 5.55 8.61
CA GLU A 15 -18.74 4.86 8.23
C GLU A 15 -18.51 3.34 8.14
N LEU A 16 -17.41 2.91 7.50
CA LEU A 16 -17.06 1.50 7.38
C LEU A 16 -16.77 0.86 8.74
N GLU A 17 -16.12 1.59 9.66
CA GLU A 17 -15.91 1.17 11.04
C GLU A 17 -17.25 0.91 11.76
N ALA A 18 -18.17 1.86 11.66
CA ALA A 18 -19.51 1.73 12.25
C ALA A 18 -20.26 0.52 11.66
N ARG A 19 -20.16 0.30 10.35
CA ARG A 19 -20.77 -0.84 9.66
C ARG A 19 -20.16 -2.17 10.07
N LEU A 20 -18.84 -2.24 10.30
CA LEU A 20 -18.18 -3.45 10.80
C LEU A 20 -18.64 -3.82 12.22
N GLY A 21 -19.08 -2.83 13.00
CA GLY A 21 -19.69 -3.04 14.31
C GLY A 21 -21.14 -3.56 14.28
N ASP A 22 -21.82 -3.53 13.12
CA ASP A 22 -23.21 -3.98 13.00
C ASP A 22 -23.31 -5.51 12.84
N PRO A 23 -23.96 -6.25 13.77
CA PRO A 23 -24.18 -7.69 13.65
C PRO A 23 -24.93 -8.11 12.38
N GLN A 24 -25.79 -7.24 11.82
CA GLN A 24 -26.53 -7.54 10.59
C GLN A 24 -25.60 -7.70 9.39
N LEU A 25 -24.52 -6.93 9.30
CA LEU A 25 -23.55 -7.04 8.20
C LEU A 25 -22.93 -8.46 8.16
N HIS A 26 -22.67 -9.03 9.33
CA HIS A 26 -22.03 -10.35 9.46
C HIS A 26 -22.97 -11.51 9.09
N SER A 27 -24.26 -11.25 8.86
CA SER A 27 -25.17 -12.23 8.26
C SER A 27 -24.88 -12.49 6.78
N ASP A 28 -24.19 -11.56 6.10
CA ASP A 28 -23.67 -11.72 4.75
C ASP A 28 -22.13 -11.66 4.75
N SER A 29 -21.50 -12.83 4.70
CA SER A 29 -20.04 -12.96 4.69
C SER A 29 -19.35 -12.26 3.51
N GLY A 30 -20.03 -12.14 2.36
CA GLY A 30 -19.50 -11.46 1.18
C GLY A 30 -19.47 -9.95 1.37
N ALA A 31 -20.59 -9.40 1.88
CA ALA A 31 -20.69 -7.98 2.22
C ALA A 31 -19.69 -7.60 3.32
N ALA A 32 -19.58 -8.39 4.39
CA ALA A 32 -18.62 -8.16 5.48
C ALA A 32 -17.18 -8.13 4.98
N ARG A 33 -16.79 -9.07 4.09
CA ARG A 33 -15.45 -9.07 3.47
C ARG A 33 -15.20 -7.83 2.62
N LYS A 34 -16.18 -7.37 1.85
CA LYS A 34 -16.05 -6.17 1.01
C LYS A 34 -15.83 -4.93 1.87
N VAL A 35 -16.61 -4.76 2.93
CA VAL A 35 -16.46 -3.64 3.89
C VAL A 35 -15.10 -3.72 4.59
N GLY A 36 -14.71 -4.90 5.07
CA GLY A 36 -13.43 -5.10 5.76
C GLY A 36 -12.21 -4.79 4.88
N ARG A 37 -12.24 -5.16 3.59
CA ARG A 37 -11.19 -4.80 2.64
C ARG A 37 -11.07 -3.28 2.48
N ARG A 38 -12.18 -2.60 2.18
CA ARG A 38 -12.18 -1.14 2.00
C ARG A 38 -11.73 -0.40 3.27
N TYR A 39 -12.17 -0.86 4.44
CA TYR A 39 -11.70 -0.33 5.73
C TYR A 39 -10.17 -0.48 5.88
N GLY A 40 -9.64 -1.67 5.55
CA GLY A 40 -8.20 -1.93 5.55
C GLY A 40 -7.41 -1.06 4.58
N GLU A 41 -7.93 -0.86 3.36
CA GLU A 41 -7.34 0.02 2.33
C GLU A 41 -7.20 1.47 2.85
N LEU A 42 -8.25 2.00 3.49
CA LEU A 42 -8.26 3.36 4.02
C LEU A 42 -7.45 3.51 5.31
N GLY A 43 -7.19 2.42 6.02
CA GLY A 43 -6.52 2.46 7.33
C GLY A 43 -5.14 3.11 7.30
N ARG A 44 -4.36 2.96 6.22
CA ARG A 44 -3.06 3.64 6.10
C ARG A 44 -3.21 5.14 5.90
N VAL A 45 -4.15 5.59 5.06
CA VAL A 45 -4.46 7.01 4.85
C VAL A 45 -4.86 7.66 6.18
N VAL A 46 -5.82 7.07 6.89
CA VAL A 46 -6.33 7.60 8.17
C VAL A 46 -5.22 7.70 9.22
N ARG A 47 -4.33 6.70 9.31
CA ARG A 47 -3.19 6.72 10.23
C ARG A 47 -2.26 7.91 9.97
N VAL A 48 -1.85 8.08 8.71
CA VAL A 48 -0.93 9.16 8.32
C VAL A 48 -1.55 10.53 8.56
N VAL A 49 -2.84 10.70 8.25
CA VAL A 49 -3.56 11.96 8.51
C VAL A 49 -3.62 12.27 10.00
N ARG A 50 -3.99 11.30 10.85
CA ARG A 50 -4.06 11.50 12.30
C ARG A 50 -2.69 11.80 12.91
N GLU A 51 -1.64 11.15 12.42
CA GLU A 51 -0.27 11.44 12.84
C GLU A 51 0.14 12.86 12.42
N LEU A 52 -0.17 13.26 11.20
CA LEU A 52 0.11 14.61 10.69
C LEU A 52 -0.62 15.68 11.53
N GLU A 53 -1.90 15.47 11.86
CA GLU A 53 -2.66 16.36 12.75
C GLU A 53 -2.03 16.46 14.15
N ALA A 54 -1.59 15.35 14.72
CA ALA A 54 -0.94 15.32 16.03
C ALA A 54 0.41 16.09 16.01
N VAL A 55 1.26 15.83 15.02
CA VAL A 55 2.57 16.50 14.91
C VAL A 55 2.40 18.00 14.64
N HIS A 56 1.37 18.41 13.89
CA HIS A 56 1.04 19.83 13.74
C HIS A 56 0.64 20.48 15.08
N ALA A 57 -0.20 19.81 15.88
CA ALA A 57 -0.59 20.33 17.18
C ALA A 57 0.61 20.44 18.14
N ASP A 58 1.47 19.42 18.16
CA ASP A 58 2.68 19.41 18.98
C ASP A 58 3.68 20.49 18.54
N LEU A 59 3.83 20.72 17.23
CA LEU A 59 4.68 21.77 16.68
C LEU A 59 4.23 23.17 17.08
N GLU A 60 2.92 23.44 17.06
CA GLU A 60 2.39 24.73 17.50
C GLU A 60 2.73 24.98 18.98
N VAL A 61 2.52 23.98 19.85
CA VAL A 61 2.87 24.06 21.27
C VAL A 61 4.38 24.27 21.46
N ALA A 62 5.22 23.52 20.75
CA ALA A 62 6.68 23.65 20.83
C ALA A 62 7.15 25.06 20.41
N ARG A 63 6.55 25.63 19.36
CA ARG A 63 6.86 26.99 18.88
C ARG A 63 6.45 28.08 19.87
N GLU A 64 5.31 27.94 20.52
CA GLU A 64 4.87 28.88 21.56
C GLU A 64 5.83 28.92 22.75
N LEU A 65 6.38 27.76 23.12
CA LEU A 65 7.27 27.59 24.27
C LEU A 65 8.76 27.78 23.93
N ALA A 66 9.13 27.84 22.65
CA ALA A 66 10.54 27.94 22.20
C ALA A 66 11.26 29.21 22.66
N ALA A 67 10.52 30.27 23.04
CA ALA A 67 11.11 31.48 23.60
C ALA A 67 11.70 31.25 25.01
N ASP A 68 11.14 30.29 25.76
CA ASP A 68 11.51 30.00 27.15
C ASP A 68 12.45 28.79 27.28
N ASP A 69 12.49 27.91 26.27
CA ASP A 69 13.39 26.75 26.21
C ASP A 69 14.00 26.56 24.80
N PRO A 70 15.29 26.87 24.62
CA PRO A 70 16.00 26.65 23.35
C PRO A 70 16.02 25.19 22.87
N GLY A 71 15.82 24.20 23.75
CA GLY A 71 15.68 22.79 23.39
C GLY A 71 14.43 22.53 22.55
N LEU A 72 13.36 23.27 22.80
CA LEU A 72 12.10 23.16 22.04
C LEU A 72 12.22 23.72 20.62
N ALA A 73 13.16 24.64 20.37
CA ALA A 73 13.43 25.12 19.01
C ALA A 73 14.00 24.01 18.12
N ALA A 74 14.92 23.20 18.63
CA ALA A 74 15.48 22.06 17.90
C ALA A 74 14.44 20.92 17.71
N GLU A 75 13.56 20.74 18.69
CA GLU A 75 12.43 19.79 18.58
C GLU A 75 11.42 20.23 17.51
N ALA A 76 11.10 21.53 17.45
CA ALA A 76 10.24 22.10 16.43
C ALA A 76 10.80 21.94 15.00
N GLU A 77 12.11 22.04 14.82
CA GLU A 77 12.76 21.74 13.53
C GLU A 77 12.59 20.27 13.14
N THR A 78 12.75 19.35 14.10
CA THR A 78 12.58 17.90 13.87
C THR A 78 11.12 17.57 13.52
N MET A 79 10.15 18.16 14.24
CA MET A 79 8.72 18.02 13.93
C MET A 79 8.38 18.58 12.55
N THR A 80 8.98 19.70 12.15
CA THR A 80 8.78 20.29 10.81
C THR A 80 9.28 19.34 9.71
N ALA A 81 10.43 18.69 9.91
CA ALA A 81 10.92 17.67 8.99
C ALA A 81 9.96 16.47 8.92
N ARG A 82 9.47 15.99 10.07
CA ARG A 82 8.51 14.88 10.15
C ARG A 82 7.19 15.20 9.42
N ILE A 83 6.69 16.42 9.54
CA ILE A 83 5.52 16.89 8.77
C ILE A 83 5.77 16.75 7.27
N GLY A 84 6.94 17.19 6.78
CA GLY A 84 7.27 17.06 5.36
C GLY A 84 7.31 15.60 4.87
N GLU A 85 7.82 14.68 5.69
CA GLU A 85 7.78 13.23 5.38
C GLU A 85 6.35 12.70 5.31
N LEU A 86 5.52 13.03 6.29
CA LEU A 86 4.13 12.61 6.37
C LEU A 86 3.28 13.20 5.24
N GLU A 87 3.51 14.45 4.86
CA GLU A 87 2.86 15.08 3.71
C GLU A 87 3.24 14.39 2.40
N GLY A 88 4.50 13.98 2.25
CA GLY A 88 4.97 13.19 1.11
C GLY A 88 4.30 11.82 1.04
N GLU A 89 4.31 11.08 2.15
CA GLU A 89 3.63 9.79 2.26
C GLU A 89 2.13 9.90 1.97
N LEU A 90 1.47 10.92 2.53
CA LEU A 90 0.06 11.17 2.28
C LEU A 90 -0.22 11.51 0.81
N ALA A 91 0.63 12.32 0.18
CA ALA A 91 0.49 12.63 -1.24
C ALA A 91 0.57 11.38 -2.12
N GLU A 92 1.50 10.45 -1.83
CA GLU A 92 1.60 9.16 -2.53
C GLU A 92 0.35 8.30 -2.32
N LEU A 93 -0.17 8.24 -1.09
CA LEU A 93 -1.36 7.46 -0.76
C LEU A 93 -2.65 8.00 -1.40
N LEU A 94 -2.70 9.30 -1.68
CA LEU A 94 -3.83 9.96 -2.32
C LEU A 94 -3.77 9.92 -3.86
N LEU A 95 -2.70 9.38 -4.44
CA LEU A 95 -2.67 9.14 -5.88
C LEU A 95 -3.85 8.22 -6.25
N PRO A 96 -4.55 8.50 -7.36
CA PRO A 96 -5.62 7.62 -7.84
C PRO A 96 -5.07 6.20 -7.98
N ARG A 97 -5.61 5.27 -7.19
CA ARG A 97 -5.30 3.85 -7.35
C ARG A 97 -5.92 3.37 -8.67
N ASP A 98 -5.16 2.57 -9.40
CA ASP A 98 -5.72 1.89 -10.57
C ASP A 98 -6.74 0.85 -10.06
N PRO A 99 -7.94 0.76 -10.63
CA PRO A 99 -8.89 -0.31 -10.31
C PRO A 99 -8.30 -1.72 -10.41
N ALA A 100 -7.22 -1.90 -11.18
CA ALA A 100 -6.49 -3.14 -11.34
C ALA A 100 -5.38 -3.37 -10.29
N ASP A 101 -5.06 -2.40 -9.43
CA ASP A 101 -3.96 -2.51 -8.45
C ASP A 101 -4.13 -3.69 -7.47
N ASP A 102 -5.38 -4.06 -7.18
CA ASP A 102 -5.71 -5.16 -6.27
C ASP A 102 -6.14 -6.45 -7.04
N ALA A 103 -6.01 -6.47 -8.37
CA ALA A 103 -6.35 -7.62 -9.19
C ALA A 103 -5.21 -8.65 -9.24
N ASP A 104 -5.58 -9.92 -9.45
CA ASP A 104 -4.60 -10.97 -9.74
C ASP A 104 -3.89 -10.67 -11.08
N VAL A 105 -2.60 -10.98 -11.15
CA VAL A 105 -1.77 -10.73 -12.34
C VAL A 105 -1.50 -12.01 -13.10
N VAL A 106 -1.59 -11.94 -14.43
CA VAL A 106 -1.09 -12.98 -15.34
C VAL A 106 0.30 -12.58 -15.81
N LEU A 107 1.30 -13.42 -15.51
CA LEU A 107 2.69 -13.24 -15.95
C LEU A 107 2.99 -14.17 -17.12
N GLU A 108 3.40 -13.60 -18.26
CA GLU A 108 3.87 -14.34 -19.42
C GLU A 108 5.39 -14.21 -19.55
N VAL A 109 6.11 -15.32 -19.48
CA VAL A 109 7.56 -15.37 -19.68
C VAL A 109 7.83 -16.05 -21.01
N LYS A 110 8.45 -15.31 -21.94
CA LYS A 110 8.81 -15.81 -23.28
C LYS A 110 10.31 -15.81 -23.46
N SER A 111 10.84 -16.85 -24.08
CA SER A 111 12.20 -16.87 -24.60
C SER A 111 12.33 -15.85 -25.72
N GLY A 112 13.32 -14.97 -25.60
CA GLY A 112 13.68 -14.01 -26.64
C GLY A 112 14.67 -14.57 -27.64
N GLU A 113 15.37 -13.68 -28.34
CA GLU A 113 16.52 -14.05 -29.16
C GLU A 113 17.64 -14.69 -28.29
N GLY A 114 18.37 -15.65 -28.86
CA GLY A 114 19.42 -16.40 -28.13
C GLY A 114 19.23 -17.92 -28.07
N GLY A 115 18.14 -18.44 -28.65
CA GLY A 115 17.95 -19.88 -28.83
C GLY A 115 17.87 -20.64 -27.50
N ALA A 116 18.77 -21.60 -27.27
CA ALA A 116 18.74 -22.43 -26.08
C ALA A 116 19.01 -21.63 -24.78
N GLU A 117 19.86 -20.61 -24.84
CA GLU A 117 20.20 -19.79 -23.66
C GLU A 117 19.02 -18.93 -23.21
N SER A 118 18.23 -18.40 -24.15
CA SER A 118 17.04 -17.62 -23.82
C SER A 118 15.94 -18.47 -23.19
N ALA A 119 15.80 -19.73 -23.63
CA ALA A 119 14.87 -20.67 -23.02
C ALA A 119 15.26 -21.04 -21.58
N LEU A 120 16.55 -21.28 -21.32
CA LEU A 120 17.05 -21.53 -19.97
C LEU A 120 16.80 -20.33 -19.06
N PHE A 121 17.05 -19.11 -19.55
CA PHE A 121 16.81 -17.90 -18.79
C PHE A 121 15.32 -17.65 -18.49
N ALA A 122 14.42 -17.98 -19.43
CA ALA A 122 12.98 -17.96 -19.18
C ALA A 122 12.60 -18.89 -18.01
N GLY A 123 13.23 -20.07 -17.91
CA GLY A 123 13.07 -20.96 -16.76
C GLY A 123 13.60 -20.38 -15.45
N ASP A 124 14.72 -19.67 -15.50
CA ASP A 124 15.27 -18.98 -14.32
C ASP A 124 14.35 -17.84 -13.85
N LEU A 125 13.77 -17.06 -14.77
CA LEU A 125 12.79 -16.01 -14.46
C LEU A 125 11.52 -16.59 -13.86
N LEU A 126 10.96 -17.65 -14.44
CA LEU A 126 9.80 -18.33 -13.87
C LEU A 126 10.08 -18.77 -12.43
N ARG A 127 11.21 -19.44 -12.20
CA ARG A 127 11.62 -19.88 -10.86
C ARG A 127 11.84 -18.71 -9.90
N MET A 128 12.39 -17.60 -10.39
CA MET A 128 12.58 -16.37 -9.61
C MET A 128 11.23 -15.82 -9.13
N TYR A 129 10.26 -15.68 -10.03
CA TYR A 129 8.95 -15.12 -9.70
C TYR A 129 8.10 -16.06 -8.83
N LEU A 130 8.14 -17.37 -9.06
CA LEU A 130 7.49 -18.34 -8.18
C LEU A 130 8.00 -18.23 -6.74
N ARG A 131 9.33 -18.12 -6.56
CA ARG A 131 9.92 -17.89 -5.22
C ARG A 131 9.60 -16.51 -4.65
N TYR A 132 9.46 -15.48 -5.49
CA TYR A 132 9.05 -14.16 -5.04
C TYR A 132 7.62 -14.18 -4.49
N ALA A 133 6.68 -14.79 -5.23
CA ALA A 133 5.30 -14.96 -4.81
C ALA A 133 5.20 -15.72 -3.49
N GLU A 134 5.90 -16.86 -3.36
CA GLU A 134 5.95 -17.65 -2.12
C GLU A 134 6.42 -16.82 -0.92
N ARG A 135 7.50 -16.02 -1.07
CA ARG A 135 8.01 -15.16 0.01
C ARG A 135 7.04 -14.07 0.46
N HIS A 136 6.15 -13.62 -0.44
CA HIS A 136 5.12 -12.63 -0.13
C HIS A 136 3.78 -13.28 0.27
N GLY A 137 3.75 -14.61 0.41
CA GLY A 137 2.54 -15.35 0.78
C GLY A 137 1.49 -15.41 -0.33
N TRP A 138 1.87 -15.12 -1.58
CA TRP A 138 0.97 -15.15 -2.73
C TRP A 138 0.84 -16.57 -3.28
N ARG A 139 -0.34 -16.90 -3.81
CA ARG A 139 -0.55 -18.13 -4.57
C ARG A 139 -0.14 -17.88 -6.02
N ALA A 140 0.72 -18.75 -6.55
CA ALA A 140 1.07 -18.77 -7.96
C ALA A 140 0.68 -20.12 -8.58
N GLU A 141 0.16 -20.09 -9.81
CA GLU A 141 -0.26 -21.28 -10.56
C GLU A 141 0.26 -21.16 -12.00
N VAL A 142 0.89 -22.23 -12.50
CA VAL A 142 1.34 -22.29 -13.90
C VAL A 142 0.16 -22.78 -14.75
N LEU A 143 -0.35 -21.91 -15.62
CA LEU A 143 -1.53 -22.20 -16.45
C LEU A 143 -1.17 -22.95 -17.74
N ASP A 144 -0.07 -22.55 -18.38
CA ASP A 144 0.46 -23.18 -19.59
C ASP A 144 1.98 -23.06 -19.61
N ALA A 145 2.65 -24.03 -20.24
CA ALA A 145 4.10 -24.05 -20.36
C ALA A 145 4.53 -24.87 -21.58
N THR A 146 5.42 -24.29 -22.39
CA THR A 146 6.08 -25.00 -23.49
C THR A 146 7.55 -25.19 -23.16
N GLU A 147 7.96 -26.42 -22.89
CA GLU A 147 9.36 -26.74 -22.60
C GLU A 147 10.24 -26.70 -23.87
N ALA A 148 11.50 -26.33 -23.69
CA ALA A 148 12.51 -26.43 -24.74
C ALA A 148 13.29 -27.75 -24.65
N ASP A 149 13.76 -28.25 -25.79
CA ASP A 149 14.43 -29.56 -25.90
C ASP A 149 15.68 -29.71 -25.02
N LEU A 150 16.37 -28.59 -24.75
CA LEU A 150 17.58 -28.54 -23.92
C LEU A 150 17.30 -28.02 -22.49
N GLY A 151 16.03 -27.95 -22.09
CA GLY A 151 15.57 -27.42 -20.82
C GLY A 151 15.20 -25.93 -20.88
N GLY A 152 14.45 -25.48 -19.88
CA GLY A 152 13.85 -24.13 -19.87
C GLY A 152 12.52 -24.07 -20.62
N TYR A 153 12.05 -22.86 -20.91
CA TYR A 153 10.73 -22.61 -21.50
C TYR A 153 10.81 -21.69 -22.72
N LYS A 154 9.90 -21.92 -23.68
CA LYS A 154 9.77 -21.12 -24.90
C LYS A 154 8.85 -19.92 -24.71
#